data_AF-A0A7I9YDX7-F1
#
_entry.id   AF-A0A7I9YDX7-F1
#
_cell.length_a   1.000
_cell.length_b   1.000
_cell.length_c   1.000
_cell.angle_alpha   90.00
_cell.angle_beta   90.00
_cell.angle_gamma   90.00
#
_symmetry.space_group_name_H-M   'P 1'
#
loop_
_entity.id
_entity.type
_entity.pdbx_description
1 polymer ?
#
loop_
_entity_poly.entity_id
_entity_poly.type
_entity_poly.pdbx_seq_one_letter_code
_entity_poly.pdbx_strand_id
1 'polypeptide(L)'
;MSTSFVGGNLQDDTTSGTDDYRLRKLPESTPSSLCDTADVIYRRASDLKDEMRGVRQRTHKVRLDEKTVERSHIGSTQALEQLADYGFAWRDIARLVGVSVPALAKWRKGAGVSGENRLKLVRLLALVDMLADRFIDEPASWLEMPITAEVGVTRMDLLERGRFDLVLDLASPHTADGITEYVLGEVDPDWRNSHLDSAFESYVADDGAVSIRFKG
;
A
#
# COMPACT_ATOMS: atom_id res chain seq x y z
N MET A 1 46.37 52.40 -72.04
CA MET A 1 44.89 52.32 -71.94
C MET A 1 44.47 53.09 -70.71
N SER A 2 43.85 54.24 -70.92
CA SER A 2 42.92 54.95 -70.00
C SER A 2 41.92 53.96 -69.36
N THR A 3 41.31 54.11 -68.18
CA THR A 3 40.79 55.25 -67.40
C THR A 3 40.22 54.60 -66.11
N SER A 4 40.44 55.11 -64.90
CA SER A 4 39.53 55.99 -64.13
C SER A 4 39.16 55.35 -62.79
N PHE A 5 39.56 56.02 -61.71
CA PHE A 5 38.97 55.95 -60.38
C PHE A 5 37.88 57.04 -60.33
N VAL A 6 36.64 56.70 -59.95
CA VAL A 6 35.62 57.64 -59.47
C VAL A 6 34.88 56.97 -58.32
N GLY A 7 34.81 57.66 -57.18
CA GLY A 7 34.18 57.19 -55.94
C GLY A 7 32.77 57.70 -55.71
N GLY A 8 32.26 57.38 -54.51
CA GLY A 8 30.93 57.70 -53.97
C GLY A 8 30.02 56.46 -53.98
N ASN A 9 29.31 56.07 -52.93
CA ASN A 9 29.01 56.70 -51.65
C ASN A 9 28.64 55.58 -50.65
N LEU A 10 28.86 55.86 -49.36
CA LEU A 10 28.35 55.06 -48.24
C LEU A 10 26.84 54.87 -48.34
N GLN A 11 26.40 53.61 -48.18
CA GLN A 11 25.17 53.32 -47.47
C GLN A 11 25.37 52.05 -46.65
N ASP A 12 25.31 52.26 -45.34
CA ASP A 12 25.07 51.26 -44.31
C ASP A 12 23.90 50.37 -44.73
N ASP A 13 24.10 49.05 -44.71
CA ASP A 13 23.01 48.18 -44.36
C ASP A 13 23.53 47.05 -43.47
N THR A 14 22.96 47.04 -42.28
CA THR A 14 23.39 46.33 -41.09
C THR A 14 22.99 44.84 -41.14
N THR A 15 23.92 44.00 -40.69
CA THR A 15 23.68 42.75 -39.96
C THR A 15 23.15 41.53 -40.74
N SER A 16 24.04 40.55 -40.96
CA SER A 16 23.67 39.15 -40.79
C SER A 16 24.88 38.34 -40.34
N GLY A 17 24.95 38.09 -39.03
CA GLY A 17 25.94 37.23 -38.40
C GLY A 17 25.76 35.79 -38.84
N THR A 18 26.82 35.21 -39.36
CA THR A 18 26.94 33.79 -39.71
C THR A 18 27.35 33.02 -38.46
N ASP A 19 26.37 32.52 -37.71
CA ASP A 19 26.60 31.58 -36.62
C ASP A 19 26.17 30.17 -37.05
N ASP A 20 27.18 29.36 -37.38
CA ASP A 20 27.05 28.02 -37.96
C ASP A 20 26.90 26.94 -36.86
N TYR A 21 25.96 27.14 -35.94
CA TYR A 21 25.50 26.08 -35.04
C TYR A 21 24.38 25.28 -35.72
N ARG A 22 24.75 24.47 -36.72
CA ARG A 22 23.85 23.41 -37.20
C ARG A 22 23.66 22.39 -36.08
N LEU A 23 22.65 22.62 -35.24
CA LEU A 23 22.02 21.57 -34.46
C LEU A 23 21.71 20.43 -35.45
N ARG A 24 22.44 19.32 -35.34
CA ARG A 24 22.03 18.05 -35.96
C ARG A 24 20.57 17.88 -35.59
N LYS A 25 19.66 17.96 -36.57
CA LYS A 25 18.25 17.64 -36.34
C LYS A 25 18.22 16.28 -35.66
N LEU A 26 17.90 16.28 -34.36
CA LEU A 26 17.47 15.07 -33.68
C LEU A 26 16.31 14.51 -34.52
N PRO A 27 16.26 13.20 -34.82
CA PRO A 27 15.13 12.64 -35.53
C PRO A 27 13.86 13.09 -34.80
N GLU A 28 12.96 13.74 -35.54
CA GLU A 28 11.68 14.20 -35.02
C GLU A 28 10.89 12.95 -34.60
N SER A 29 11.04 12.53 -33.33
CA SER A 29 10.14 11.54 -32.74
C SER A 29 8.76 12.19 -32.73
N THR A 30 7.88 11.76 -33.63
CA THR A 30 6.52 12.28 -33.72
C THR A 30 5.88 12.14 -32.33
N PRO A 31 5.18 13.16 -31.78
CA PRO A 31 4.56 13.10 -30.46
C PRO A 31 3.74 11.83 -30.21
N SER A 32 3.09 11.30 -31.26
CA SER A 32 2.38 10.01 -31.24
C SER A 32 3.29 8.84 -30.83
N SER A 33 4.52 8.75 -31.34
CA SER A 33 5.44 7.65 -31.03
C SER A 33 5.95 7.68 -29.59
N LEU A 34 6.07 8.89 -29.01
CA LEU A 34 6.41 9.07 -27.60
C LEU A 34 5.22 8.71 -26.70
N CYS A 35 4.01 9.10 -27.07
CA CYS A 35 2.79 8.68 -26.38
C CYS A 35 2.61 7.16 -26.41
N ASP A 36 2.77 6.52 -27.57
CA ASP A 36 2.67 5.06 -27.72
C ASP A 36 3.72 4.35 -26.84
N THR A 37 4.95 4.88 -26.79
CA THR A 37 6.01 4.34 -25.93
C THR A 37 5.68 4.52 -24.46
N ALA A 38 5.17 5.69 -24.08
CA ALA A 38 4.74 5.96 -22.70
C ALA A 38 3.63 4.99 -22.29
N ASP A 39 2.62 4.77 -23.12
CA ASP A 39 1.50 3.85 -22.86
C ASP A 39 1.99 2.42 -22.65
N VAL A 40 2.93 1.95 -23.47
CA VAL A 40 3.53 0.62 -23.30
C VAL A 40 4.29 0.51 -21.98
N ILE A 41 5.03 1.54 -21.59
CA ILE A 41 5.75 1.58 -20.31
C ILE A 41 4.76 1.58 -19.15
N TYR A 42 3.70 2.38 -19.20
CA TYR A 42 2.68 2.44 -18.16
C TYR A 42 1.98 1.09 -17.97
N ARG A 43 1.56 0.44 -19.06
CA ARG A 43 0.95 -0.91 -18.98
C ARG A 43 1.90 -1.91 -18.35
N ARG A 44 3.15 -1.96 -18.81
CA ARG A 44 4.16 -2.89 -18.27
C ARG A 44 4.47 -2.63 -16.80
N ALA A 45 4.53 -1.35 -16.39
CA ALA A 45 4.73 -0.98 -15.00
C ALA A 45 3.53 -1.38 -14.12
N SER A 46 2.31 -1.23 -14.64
CA SER A 46 1.07 -1.68 -13.97
C SER A 46 1.06 -3.20 -13.80
N ASP A 47 1.32 -3.96 -14.87
CA ASP A 47 1.34 -5.43 -14.84
C ASP A 47 2.39 -5.93 -13.84
N LEU A 48 3.59 -5.33 -13.83
CA LEU A 48 4.64 -5.68 -12.89
C LEU A 48 4.27 -5.34 -11.44
N LYS A 49 3.57 -4.22 -11.22
CA LYS A 49 3.08 -3.84 -9.89
C LYS A 49 2.08 -4.86 -9.36
N ASP A 50 1.18 -5.34 -10.21
CA ASP A 50 0.19 -6.37 -9.86
C ASP A 50 0.84 -7.72 -9.60
N GLU A 51 1.81 -8.13 -10.43
CA GLU A 51 2.58 -9.34 -10.21
C GLU A 51 3.35 -9.29 -8.90
N MET A 52 4.05 -8.17 -8.62
CA MET A 52 4.79 -7.96 -7.37
C MET A 52 3.87 -8.06 -6.14
N ARG A 53 2.67 -7.47 -6.21
CA ARG A 53 1.65 -7.59 -5.16
C ARG A 53 1.22 -9.04 -4.95
N GLY A 54 0.92 -9.75 -6.03
CA GLY A 54 0.54 -11.17 -5.97
C GLY A 54 1.64 -12.06 -5.38
N VAL A 55 2.90 -11.83 -5.75
CA VAL A 55 4.05 -12.54 -5.15
C VAL A 55 4.15 -12.22 -3.66
N ARG A 56 4.09 -10.95 -3.27
CA ARG A 56 4.21 -10.53 -1.87
C ARG A 56 3.11 -11.11 -0.99
N GLN A 57 1.85 -11.09 -1.43
CA GLN A 57 0.73 -11.68 -0.70
C GLN A 57 0.91 -13.19 -0.50
N ARG A 58 1.37 -13.92 -1.53
CA ARG A 58 1.69 -15.35 -1.40
C ARG A 58 2.82 -15.58 -0.41
N THR A 59 3.88 -14.77 -0.45
CA THR A 59 4.98 -14.83 0.52
C THR A 59 4.51 -14.56 1.95
N HIS A 60 3.62 -13.60 2.16
CA HIS A 60 3.04 -13.34 3.48
C HIS A 60 2.25 -14.54 4.01
N LYS A 61 1.43 -15.16 3.15
CA LYS A 61 0.67 -16.35 3.52
C LYS A 61 1.57 -17.53 3.89
N VAL A 62 2.57 -17.84 3.05
CA VAL A 62 3.51 -18.94 3.30
C VAL A 62 4.27 -18.70 4.62
N ARG A 63 4.82 -17.50 4.82
CA ARG A 63 5.55 -17.18 6.06
C ARG A 63 4.66 -17.24 7.30
N LEU A 64 3.40 -16.82 7.20
CA LEU A 64 2.46 -16.93 8.31
C LEU A 64 2.16 -18.40 8.64
N ASP A 65 1.96 -19.23 7.62
CA ASP A 65 1.72 -20.66 7.81
C ASP A 65 2.94 -21.36 8.42
N GLU A 66 4.16 -21.04 7.97
CA GLU A 66 5.43 -21.52 8.56
C GLU A 66 5.54 -21.12 10.04
N LYS A 67 5.37 -19.84 10.36
CA LYS A 67 5.47 -19.35 11.74
C LYS A 67 4.35 -19.89 12.64
N THR A 68 3.18 -20.18 12.08
CA THR A 68 2.09 -20.88 12.78
C THR A 68 2.51 -22.31 13.15
N VAL A 69 3.19 -23.03 12.25
CA VAL A 69 3.70 -24.38 12.53
C VAL A 69 4.80 -24.32 13.59
N GLU A 70 5.73 -23.36 13.51
CA GLU A 70 6.76 -23.14 14.53
C GLU A 70 6.14 -22.92 15.91
N ARG A 71 5.10 -22.11 16.00
CA ARG A 71 4.39 -21.81 17.26
C ARG A 71 3.39 -22.91 17.68
N SER A 72 3.17 -23.94 16.87
CA SER A 72 2.14 -24.97 17.09
C SER A 72 2.38 -25.89 18.28
N HIS A 73 3.53 -25.84 18.94
CA HIS A 73 3.82 -26.59 20.16
C HIS A 73 3.34 -25.86 21.43
N ILE A 74 3.05 -24.56 21.35
CA ILE A 74 2.65 -23.74 22.51
C ILE A 74 1.25 -24.13 23.00
N GLY A 75 1.06 -24.17 24.32
CA GLY A 75 -0.24 -24.43 24.93
C GLY A 75 -1.21 -23.27 24.74
N SER A 76 -2.52 -23.55 24.62
CA SER A 76 -3.52 -22.49 24.35
C SER A 76 -3.56 -21.41 25.43
N THR A 77 -3.37 -21.76 26.71
CA THR A 77 -3.28 -20.79 27.82
C THR A 77 -2.10 -19.86 27.65
N GLN A 78 -0.92 -20.41 27.34
CA GLN A 78 0.30 -19.63 27.13
C GLN A 78 0.18 -18.73 25.88
N ALA A 79 -0.46 -19.19 24.81
CA ALA A 79 -0.72 -18.37 23.63
C ALA A 79 -1.64 -17.17 23.96
N LEU A 80 -2.66 -17.39 24.80
CA LEU A 80 -3.57 -16.34 25.26
C LEU A 80 -2.85 -15.31 26.15
N GLU A 81 -1.96 -15.76 27.02
CA GLU A 81 -1.14 -14.89 27.86
C GLU A 81 -0.21 -14.03 27.00
N GLN A 82 0.52 -14.62 26.05
CA GLN A 82 1.40 -13.86 25.15
C GLN A 82 0.62 -12.82 24.32
N LEU A 83 -0.56 -13.18 23.80
CA LEU A 83 -1.41 -12.21 23.10
C LEU A 83 -1.83 -11.04 24.01
N ALA A 84 -2.14 -11.31 25.27
CA ALA A 84 -2.45 -10.26 26.24
C ALA A 84 -1.22 -9.40 26.57
N ASP A 85 -0.02 -9.99 26.62
CA ASP A 85 1.24 -9.27 26.82
C ASP A 85 1.55 -8.32 25.65
N TYR A 86 1.13 -8.68 24.43
CA TYR A 86 1.15 -7.78 23.26
C TYR A 86 0.05 -6.71 23.27
N GLY A 87 -0.75 -6.63 24.33
CA GLY A 87 -1.77 -5.59 24.55
C GLY A 87 -3.16 -5.94 24.04
N PHE A 88 -3.41 -7.16 23.54
CA PHE A 88 -4.74 -7.50 23.03
C PHE A 88 -5.78 -7.58 24.15
N ALA A 89 -6.93 -6.93 23.93
CA ALA A 89 -8.08 -7.17 24.79
C ALA A 89 -8.70 -8.55 24.52
N TRP A 90 -9.22 -9.20 25.57
CA TRP A 90 -9.85 -10.52 25.46
C TRP A 90 -11.03 -10.56 24.48
N ARG A 91 -11.72 -9.43 24.34
CA ARG A 91 -12.83 -9.29 23.39
C ARG A 91 -12.33 -9.40 21.94
N ASP A 92 -11.19 -8.79 21.65
CA ASP A 92 -10.61 -8.77 20.32
C ASP A 92 -10.02 -10.13 19.94
N ILE A 93 -9.35 -10.80 20.88
CA ILE A 93 -8.90 -12.18 20.67
C ILE A 93 -10.10 -13.08 20.37
N ALA A 94 -11.19 -12.98 21.15
CA ALA A 94 -12.39 -13.78 20.94
C ALA A 94 -13.02 -13.51 19.56
N ARG A 95 -13.12 -12.24 19.18
CA ARG A 95 -13.63 -11.76 17.89
C ARG A 95 -12.80 -12.31 16.72
N LEU A 96 -11.48 -12.21 16.78
CA LEU A 96 -10.56 -12.70 15.74
C LEU A 96 -10.52 -14.22 15.60
N VAL A 97 -10.60 -14.93 16.72
CA VAL A 97 -10.62 -16.40 16.72
C VAL A 97 -12.01 -16.93 16.33
N GLY A 98 -13.03 -16.08 16.32
CA GLY A 98 -14.41 -16.44 15.99
C GLY A 98 -15.11 -17.22 17.10
N VAL A 99 -14.84 -16.88 18.36
CA VAL A 99 -15.45 -17.52 19.54
C VAL A 99 -16.01 -16.49 20.51
N SER A 100 -16.81 -16.96 21.47
CA SER A 100 -17.37 -16.08 22.51
C SER A 100 -16.34 -15.80 23.62
N VAL A 101 -16.41 -14.61 24.22
CA VAL A 101 -15.58 -14.25 25.39
C VAL A 101 -15.70 -15.27 26.54
N PRO A 102 -16.90 -15.81 26.87
CA PRO A 102 -17.01 -16.89 27.86
C PRO A 102 -16.25 -18.17 27.49
N ALA A 103 -16.17 -18.53 26.19
CA ALA A 103 -15.37 -19.67 25.75
C ALA A 103 -13.87 -19.42 26.02
N LEU A 104 -13.38 -18.23 25.67
CA LEU A 104 -12.01 -17.81 25.96
C LEU A 104 -11.71 -17.85 27.47
N ALA A 105 -12.65 -17.39 28.30
CA ALA A 105 -12.52 -17.41 29.76
C ALA A 105 -12.41 -18.84 30.33
N LYS A 106 -13.08 -19.83 29.70
CA LYS A 106 -12.93 -21.25 30.07
C LYS A 106 -11.53 -21.75 29.69
N TRP A 107 -11.04 -21.42 28.49
CA TRP A 107 -9.71 -21.85 28.05
C TRP A 107 -8.59 -21.32 28.94
N ARG A 108 -8.71 -20.06 29.40
CA ARG A 108 -7.80 -19.48 30.40
C ARG A 108 -7.74 -20.25 31.71
N LYS A 109 -8.86 -20.87 32.12
CA LYS A 109 -8.95 -21.72 33.31
C LYS A 109 -8.48 -23.16 33.07
N GLY A 110 -7.88 -23.44 31.91
CA GLY A 110 -7.38 -24.77 31.55
C GLY A 110 -8.44 -25.69 30.96
N ALA A 111 -9.62 -25.19 30.59
CA ALA A 111 -10.56 -26.00 29.82
C ALA A 111 -9.97 -26.34 28.45
N GLY A 112 -10.23 -27.55 27.97
CA GLY A 112 -9.73 -28.01 26.67
C GLY A 112 -10.16 -27.10 25.52
N VAL A 113 -9.23 -26.87 24.58
CA VAL A 113 -9.45 -26.13 23.33
C VAL A 113 -9.44 -27.13 22.18
N SER A 114 -10.37 -27.00 21.24
CA SER A 114 -10.33 -27.83 20.02
C SER A 114 -9.07 -27.55 19.20
N GLY A 115 -8.60 -28.53 18.43
CA GLY A 115 -7.42 -28.36 17.57
C GLY A 115 -7.55 -27.20 16.59
N GLU A 116 -8.75 -27.00 16.02
CA GLU A 116 -9.04 -25.88 15.12
C GLU A 116 -8.90 -24.51 15.80
N ASN A 117 -9.48 -24.34 16.99
CA ASN A 117 -9.39 -23.08 17.72
C ASN A 117 -7.98 -22.81 18.24
N ARG A 118 -7.26 -23.89 18.60
CA ARG A 118 -5.84 -23.80 18.94
C ARG A 118 -5.03 -23.31 17.73
N LEU A 119 -5.29 -23.82 16.53
CA LEU A 119 -4.62 -23.37 15.32
C LEU A 119 -4.91 -21.88 15.03
N LYS A 120 -6.15 -21.42 15.21
CA LYS A 120 -6.53 -20.00 15.05
C LYS A 120 -5.78 -19.09 16.05
N LEU A 121 -5.70 -19.50 17.32
CA LEU A 121 -4.94 -18.76 18.34
C LEU A 121 -3.45 -18.66 18.00
N VAL A 122 -2.86 -19.79 17.63
CA VAL A 122 -1.44 -19.85 17.28
C VAL A 122 -1.16 -19.05 16.00
N ARG A 123 -2.06 -19.07 15.02
CA ARG A 123 -1.95 -18.26 13.80
C ARG A 123 -2.01 -16.76 14.10
N LEU A 124 -2.89 -16.33 15.01
CA LEU A 124 -2.95 -14.94 15.46
C LEU A 124 -1.65 -14.54 16.17
N LEU A 125 -1.14 -15.38 17.07
CA LEU A 125 0.13 -15.12 17.75
C LEU A 125 1.31 -15.04 16.76
N ALA A 126 1.37 -15.96 15.78
CA ALA A 126 2.38 -15.94 14.74
C ALA A 126 2.34 -14.66 13.90
N LEU A 127 1.13 -14.17 13.57
CA LEU A 127 0.96 -12.87 12.92
C LEU A 127 1.55 -11.75 13.78
N VAL A 128 1.21 -11.70 15.06
CA VAL A 128 1.68 -10.66 15.98
C VAL A 128 3.20 -10.66 16.08
N ASP A 129 3.83 -11.84 16.13
CA ASP A 129 5.28 -11.93 16.08
C ASP A 129 5.84 -11.40 14.76
N MET A 130 5.18 -11.63 13.61
CA MET A 130 5.62 -11.07 12.33
C MET A 130 5.49 -9.54 12.28
N LEU A 131 4.56 -8.96 13.03
CA LEU A 131 4.43 -7.51 13.18
C LEU A 131 5.54 -6.95 14.07
N ALA A 132 5.80 -7.61 15.21
CA ALA A 132 6.89 -7.26 16.12
C ALA A 132 8.27 -7.33 15.42
N ASP A 133 8.50 -8.36 14.59
CA ASP A 133 9.74 -8.49 13.77
C ASP A 133 9.95 -7.32 12.79
N ARG A 134 8.91 -6.52 12.52
CA ARG A 134 8.94 -5.35 11.63
C ARG A 134 8.99 -4.04 12.40
N PHE A 135 9.42 -4.08 13.67
CA PHE A 135 9.55 -2.92 14.55
C PHE A 135 8.20 -2.22 14.84
N ILE A 136 7.12 -3.00 14.87
CA ILE A 136 5.84 -2.53 15.42
C ILE A 136 5.85 -2.87 16.91
N ASP A 137 6.17 -1.88 17.74
CA ASP A 137 6.37 -2.06 19.19
C ASP A 137 5.08 -2.48 19.92
N GLU A 138 3.94 -1.91 19.53
CA GLU A 138 2.63 -2.20 20.11
C GLU A 138 1.67 -2.74 19.03
N PRO A 139 1.77 -4.04 18.67
CA PRO A 139 0.97 -4.61 17.58
C PRO A 139 -0.54 -4.49 17.78
N ALA A 140 -1.04 -4.70 19.00
CA ALA A 140 -2.47 -4.60 19.29
C ALA A 140 -2.99 -3.18 19.02
N SER A 141 -2.33 -2.17 19.58
CA SER A 141 -2.70 -0.76 19.38
C SER A 141 -2.59 -0.33 17.92
N TRP A 142 -1.53 -0.75 17.22
CA TRP A 142 -1.39 -0.47 15.79
C TRP A 142 -2.50 -1.10 14.94
N LEU A 143 -2.99 -2.29 15.33
CA LEU A 143 -4.10 -2.95 14.63
C LEU A 143 -5.44 -2.22 14.83
N GLU A 144 -5.66 -1.65 16.01
CA GLU A 144 -6.85 -0.86 16.33
C GLU A 144 -6.88 0.49 15.60
N MET A 145 -5.73 1.01 15.17
CA MET A 145 -5.67 2.26 14.42
C MET A 145 -6.31 2.12 13.02
N PRO A 146 -7.02 3.16 12.55
CA PRO A 146 -7.57 3.18 11.19
C PRO A 146 -6.45 3.10 10.16
N ILE A 147 -6.73 2.50 9.00
CA ILE A 147 -5.74 2.32 7.92
C ILE A 147 -5.21 3.69 7.48
N THR A 148 -6.10 4.67 7.37
CA THR A 148 -5.82 6.08 7.11
C THR A 148 -6.77 6.95 7.95
N ALA A 149 -6.39 8.21 8.21
CA ALA A 149 -7.15 9.09 9.09
C ALA A 149 -8.56 9.42 8.57
N GLU A 150 -8.78 9.32 7.26
CA GLU A 150 -10.05 9.69 6.60
C GLU A 150 -11.09 8.56 6.63
N VAL A 151 -10.72 7.34 7.03
CA VAL A 151 -11.55 6.14 6.86
C VAL A 151 -11.67 5.39 8.17
N GLY A 152 -12.90 5.02 8.55
CA GLY A 152 -13.19 4.30 9.80
C GLY A 152 -12.79 2.83 9.82
N VAL A 153 -12.18 2.30 8.76
CA VAL A 153 -11.75 0.90 8.65
C VAL A 153 -10.40 0.73 9.33
N THR A 154 -10.33 -0.15 10.31
CA THR A 154 -9.13 -0.50 11.06
C THR A 154 -8.41 -1.71 10.45
N ARG A 155 -7.15 -1.90 10.81
CA ARG A 155 -6.42 -3.13 10.45
C ARG A 155 -7.01 -4.34 11.17
N MET A 156 -7.62 -4.13 12.33
CA MET A 156 -8.37 -5.14 13.07
C MET A 156 -9.51 -5.72 12.23
N ASP A 157 -10.26 -4.86 11.53
CA ASP A 157 -11.36 -5.26 10.64
C ASP A 157 -10.87 -6.13 9.48
N LEU A 158 -9.65 -5.89 8.98
CA LEU A 158 -9.02 -6.73 7.96
C LEU A 158 -8.76 -8.15 8.50
N LEU A 159 -8.28 -8.25 9.74
CA LEU A 159 -8.01 -9.54 10.38
C LEU A 159 -9.29 -10.33 10.65
N GLU A 160 -10.38 -9.66 11.04
CA GLU A 160 -11.70 -10.28 11.19
C GLU A 160 -12.22 -10.88 9.87
N ARG A 161 -11.92 -10.24 8.74
CA ARG A 161 -12.22 -10.74 7.39
C ARG A 161 -11.22 -11.80 6.91
N GLY A 162 -10.25 -12.19 7.74
CA GLY A 162 -9.21 -13.17 7.40
C GLY A 162 -8.15 -12.64 6.43
N ARG A 163 -8.08 -11.31 6.18
CA ARG A 163 -7.13 -10.66 5.27
C ARG A 163 -5.80 -10.33 5.97
N PHE A 164 -5.16 -11.35 6.53
CA PHE A 164 -3.84 -11.25 7.15
C PHE A 164 -2.76 -10.76 6.17
N ASP A 165 -2.91 -11.12 4.89
CA ASP A 165 -2.06 -10.69 3.78
C ASP A 165 -2.03 -9.16 3.66
N LEU A 166 -3.20 -8.52 3.71
CA LEU A 166 -3.31 -7.06 3.58
C LEU A 166 -2.74 -6.32 4.80
N VAL A 167 -2.93 -6.86 6.01
CA VAL A 167 -2.32 -6.30 7.21
C VAL A 167 -0.79 -6.38 7.13
N LEU A 168 -0.25 -7.51 6.67
CA LEU A 168 1.18 -7.68 6.50
C LEU A 168 1.73 -6.81 5.36
N ASP A 169 0.94 -6.52 4.33
CA ASP A 169 1.29 -5.54 3.29
C ASP A 169 1.39 -4.12 3.88
N LEU A 170 0.44 -3.71 4.72
CA LEU A 170 0.44 -2.41 5.41
C LEU A 170 1.59 -2.26 6.42
N ALA A 171 2.05 -3.37 7.01
CA ALA A 171 3.19 -3.41 7.91
C ALA A 171 4.54 -3.48 7.19
N SER A 172 4.56 -3.60 5.85
CA SER A 172 5.81 -3.69 5.11
C SER A 172 6.49 -2.33 5.02
N PRO A 173 7.81 -2.20 5.28
CA PRO A 173 8.51 -0.92 5.17
C PRO A 173 8.62 -0.41 3.71
N HIS A 174 8.46 -1.30 2.73
CA HIS A 174 8.46 -0.96 1.31
C HIS A 174 7.03 -0.82 0.80
N THR A 175 6.27 0.05 1.45
CA THR A 175 4.92 0.35 1.05
C THR A 175 4.94 1.03 -0.31
N ALA A 176 4.68 0.26 -1.36
CA ALA A 176 4.55 0.83 -2.70
C ALA A 176 3.42 1.86 -2.70
N ASP A 177 3.62 2.98 -3.39
CA ASP A 177 2.60 4.01 -3.56
C ASP A 177 1.25 3.40 -3.96
N GLY A 178 0.20 3.86 -3.29
CA GLY A 178 -1.15 3.35 -3.49
C GLY A 178 -1.47 2.04 -2.77
N ILE A 179 -0.73 1.63 -1.72
CA ILE A 179 -1.11 0.43 -0.97
C ILE A 179 -2.44 0.63 -0.25
N THR A 180 -2.67 1.84 0.28
CA THR A 180 -3.78 2.13 1.18
C THR A 180 -5.08 2.06 0.39
N GLU A 181 -5.10 2.74 -0.75
CA GLU A 181 -6.21 2.77 -1.70
C GLU A 181 -6.49 1.38 -2.27
N TYR A 182 -5.44 0.59 -2.52
CA TYR A 182 -5.60 -0.80 -2.94
C TYR A 182 -6.22 -1.65 -1.83
N VAL A 183 -5.68 -1.60 -0.61
CA VAL A 183 -6.20 -2.36 0.54
C VAL A 183 -7.66 -2.00 0.80
N LEU A 184 -7.99 -0.71 0.75
CA LEU A 184 -9.36 -0.24 0.91
C LEU A 184 -10.26 -0.68 -0.26
N GLY A 185 -9.76 -0.67 -1.50
CA GLY A 185 -10.47 -1.19 -2.67
C GLY A 185 -10.74 -2.71 -2.61
N GLU A 186 -9.81 -3.48 -2.02
CA GLU A 186 -9.97 -4.92 -1.77
C GLU A 186 -11.01 -5.21 -0.67
N VAL A 187 -11.20 -4.28 0.26
CA VAL A 187 -12.17 -4.37 1.36
C VAL A 187 -13.57 -4.02 0.88
N ASP A 188 -13.68 -2.92 0.15
CA ASP A 188 -14.89 -2.41 -0.48
C ASP A 188 -14.50 -1.52 -1.68
N PRO A 189 -14.83 -1.89 -2.93
CA PRO A 189 -14.56 -1.04 -4.09
C PRO A 189 -15.14 0.38 -4.00
N ASP A 190 -16.23 0.57 -3.24
CA ASP A 190 -16.89 1.86 -3.02
C ASP A 190 -16.51 2.53 -1.69
N TRP A 191 -15.37 2.13 -1.09
CA TRP A 191 -14.95 2.62 0.24
C TRP A 191 -14.90 4.14 0.38
N ARG A 192 -14.64 4.86 -0.72
CA ARG A 192 -14.59 6.32 -0.77
C ARG A 192 -15.95 6.98 -0.50
N ASN A 193 -17.03 6.23 -0.52
CA ASN A 193 -18.37 6.71 -0.20
C ASN A 193 -18.95 6.00 1.03
N SER A 194 -18.65 4.70 1.21
CA SER A 194 -19.23 3.88 2.28
C SER A 194 -18.51 3.97 3.62
N HIS A 195 -17.22 4.30 3.62
CA HIS A 195 -16.35 4.19 4.80
C HIS A 195 -15.67 5.51 5.22
N LEU A 196 -15.95 6.61 4.52
CA LEU A 196 -15.47 7.94 4.91
C LEU A 196 -15.95 8.30 6.31
N ASP A 197 -15.04 8.86 7.11
CA ASP A 197 -15.45 9.53 8.32
C ASP A 197 -16.35 10.73 7.96
N SER A 198 -17.34 10.96 8.81
CA SER A 198 -18.26 12.10 8.76
C SER A 198 -17.58 13.46 8.52
N ALA A 199 -16.33 13.67 8.96
CA ALA A 199 -15.57 14.91 8.76
C ALA A 199 -15.06 15.12 7.32
N PHE A 200 -15.10 14.09 6.48
CA PHE A 200 -14.56 14.11 5.12
C PHE A 200 -15.65 13.90 4.06
N GLU A 201 -15.36 14.34 2.84
CA GLU A 201 -16.18 14.09 1.66
C GLU A 201 -15.32 13.66 0.46
N SER A 202 -15.90 12.85 -0.42
CA SER A 202 -15.31 12.50 -1.71
C SER A 202 -15.62 13.58 -2.75
N TYR A 203 -14.67 13.83 -3.64
CA TYR A 203 -14.85 14.73 -4.79
C TYR A 203 -14.07 14.22 -6.00
N VAL A 204 -14.45 14.64 -7.20
CA VAL A 204 -13.70 14.34 -8.43
C VAL A 204 -12.67 15.44 -8.63
N ALA A 205 -11.39 15.08 -8.62
CA ALA A 205 -10.29 16.00 -8.85
C ALA A 205 -10.16 16.36 -10.35
N ASP A 206 -9.32 17.35 -10.65
CA ASP A 206 -9.13 17.88 -12.02
C ASP A 206 -8.60 16.83 -13.02
N ASP A 207 -8.00 15.75 -12.50
CA ASP A 207 -7.52 14.58 -13.26
C ASP A 207 -8.62 13.53 -13.51
N GLY A 208 -9.84 13.76 -13.02
CA GLY A 208 -10.97 12.84 -13.12
C GLY A 208 -10.96 11.70 -12.08
N ALA A 209 -9.99 11.65 -11.18
CA ALA A 209 -9.91 10.65 -10.12
C ALA A 209 -10.74 11.06 -8.89
N VAL A 210 -11.33 10.07 -8.20
CA VAL A 210 -12.05 10.30 -6.95
C VAL A 210 -11.05 10.47 -5.81
N SER A 211 -11.02 11.67 -5.24
CA SER A 211 -10.17 12.12 -4.14
C SER A 211 -11.00 12.44 -2.89
N ILE A 212 -10.32 12.66 -1.76
CA ILE A 212 -10.96 12.93 -0.45
C ILE A 212 -10.47 14.28 0.07
N ARG A 213 -11.37 15.06 0.67
CA ARG A 213 -11.05 16.33 1.33
C ARG A 213 -11.87 16.53 2.60
N PHE A 214 -11.44 17.45 3.45
CA PHE A 214 -12.17 17.86 4.65
C PHE A 214 -13.46 18.59 4.26
N LYS A 215 -14.55 18.37 5.00
CA LYS A 215 -15.79 19.14 4.83
C LYS A 215 -15.58 20.56 5.35
N GLY A 216 -15.75 21.54 4.46
CA GLY A 216 -15.75 22.97 4.82
C GLY A 216 -16.98 23.37 5.62
#